data_AF-A0A534BFG1-F1
#
_entry.id   AF-A0A534BFG1-F1
#
_cell.length_a   1.000
_cell.length_b   1.000
_cell.length_c   1.000
_cell.angle_alpha   90.00
_cell.angle_beta   90.00
_cell.angle_gamma   90.00
#
_symmetry.space_group_name_H-M   'P 1'
#
loop_
_entity.id
_entity.type
_entity.pdbx_description
1 polymer ?
#
loop_
_entity_poly.entity_id
_entity_poly.type
_entity_poly.pdbx_seq_one_letter_code
_entity_poly.pdbx_strand_id
1 'polypeptide(L)' 'NKDIARRLSITEGTAKTHVKAILTKLDAISRTEAVAVAHKRGLIHL' A
#
# COMPACT_ATOMS: atom_id res chain seq x y z
N ASN A 1 5.92 6.80 3.08
CA ASN A 1 6.90 5.73 2.75
C ASN A 1 8.06 5.72 3.72
N LYS A 2 8.67 6.87 4.06
CA LYS A 2 9.68 6.99 5.12
C LYS A 2 9.29 6.35 6.45
N ASP A 3 8.09 6.66 6.96
CA ASP A 3 7.65 6.07 8.23
C ASP A 3 7.37 4.57 8.13
N ILE A 4 6.83 4.11 7.00
CA ILE A 4 6.61 2.68 6.72
C ILE A 4 7.96 1.95 6.69
N ALA A 5 8.93 2.53 5.99
CA ALA A 5 10.29 2.03 5.86
C ALA A 5 10.97 1.92 7.24
N ARG A 6 10.88 2.98 8.06
CA ARG A 6 11.41 2.99 9.44
C ARG A 6 10.73 1.92 10.32
N ARG A 7 9.40 1.82 10.27
CA ARG A 7 8.65 0.85 11.09
C ARG A 7 8.93 -0.60 10.73
N LEU A 8 9.22 -0.87 9.47
CA LEU A 8 9.45 -2.22 8.96
C LEU A 8 10.94 -2.55 8.77
N SER A 9 11.85 -1.65 9.16
CA SER A 9 13.30 -1.80 8.98
C SER A 9 13.72 -2.11 7.53
N ILE A 10 13.07 -1.46 6.55
CA ILE A 10 13.38 -1.58 5.11
C ILE A 10 13.75 -0.21 4.52
N THR A 11 14.29 -0.18 3.29
CA THR A 11 14.56 1.09 2.60
C THR A 11 13.27 1.76 2.13
N GLU A 12 13.30 3.09 1.95
CA GLU A 12 12.18 3.82 1.33
C GLU A 12 11.88 3.32 -0.10
N GLY A 13 12.92 2.91 -0.84
CA GLY A 13 12.78 2.31 -2.17
C GLY A 13 11.98 1.01 -2.12
N THR A 14 12.30 0.13 -1.18
CA THR A 14 11.56 -1.13 -0.94
C THR A 14 10.10 -0.84 -0.58
N ALA A 15 9.84 0.12 0.29
CA ALA A 15 8.47 0.54 0.63
C ALA A 15 7.70 1.07 -0.59
N LYS A 16 8.34 1.85 -1.48
CA LYS A 16 7.75 2.31 -2.75
C LYS A 16 7.39 1.13 -3.66
N THR A 17 8.27 0.14 -3.77
CA THR A 17 8.03 -1.07 -4.56
C THR A 17 6.81 -1.84 -4.06
N HIS A 18 6.67 -2.02 -2.74
CA HIS A 18 5.48 -2.67 -2.17
C HIS A 18 4.20 -1.88 -2.45
N VAL A 19 4.21 -0.55 -2.28
CA VAL A 19 3.04 0.29 -2.60
C VAL A 19 2.67 0.18 -4.07
N LYS A 20 3.64 0.20 -4.99
CA LYS A 20 3.38 0.02 -6.43
C LYS A 20 2.74 -1.34 -6.72
N ALA A 21 3.27 -2.40 -6.11
CA ALA A 21 2.71 -3.75 -6.27
C ALA A 21 1.28 -3.84 -5.72
N ILE A 22 0.98 -3.21 -4.59
CA ILE A 22 -0.38 -3.16 -4.02
C ILE A 22 -1.35 -2.44 -4.97
N LEU A 23 -0.95 -1.28 -5.51
CA LEU A 23 -1.75 -0.55 -6.49
C LEU A 23 -2.07 -1.40 -7.71
N THR A 24 -1.06 -2.08 -8.28
CA THR A 24 -1.25 -2.99 -9.41
C THR A 24 -2.17 -4.17 -9.06
N LYS A 25 -1.98 -4.81 -7.90
CA LYS A 25 -2.79 -5.98 -7.50
C LYS A 25 -4.25 -5.63 -7.20
N LEU A 26 -4.49 -4.42 -6.72
CA LEU A 26 -5.83 -3.94 -6.43
C LEU A 26 -6.50 -3.24 -7.62
N ASP A 27 -5.75 -3.03 -8.72
CA ASP A 27 -6.16 -2.26 -9.87
C ASP A 27 -6.59 -0.83 -9.48
N ALA A 28 -5.76 -0.16 -8.69
CA ALA A 28 -5.99 1.18 -8.17
C ALA A 28 -4.96 2.19 -8.71
N ILE A 29 -5.42 3.38 -9.07
CA ILE A 29 -4.57 4.48 -9.58
C ILE A 29 -4.05 5.39 -8.46
N SER A 30 -4.62 5.30 -7.25
CA SER A 30 -4.19 6.08 -6.09
C SER A 30 -4.19 5.25 -4.80
N ARG A 31 -3.46 5.74 -3.79
CA ARG A 31 -3.40 5.08 -2.47
C ARG A 31 -4.74 5.12 -1.75
N THR A 32 -5.47 6.22 -1.86
CA THR A 32 -6.81 6.37 -1.29
C THR A 32 -7.77 5.37 -1.89
N GLU A 33 -7.73 5.21 -3.22
CA GLU A 33 -8.52 4.20 -3.91
C GLU A 33 -8.12 2.78 -3.50
N ALA A 34 -6.82 2.49 -3.38
CA ALA A 34 -6.35 1.19 -2.91
C ALA A 34 -6.89 0.85 -1.51
N VAL A 35 -6.94 1.82 -0.60
CA VAL A 35 -7.55 1.65 0.73
C VAL A 35 -9.05 1.37 0.61
N ALA A 36 -9.79 2.14 -0.20
CA ALA A 36 -11.21 1.93 -0.42
C ALA A 36 -11.52 0.55 -1.03
N VAL A 37 -10.75 0.12 -2.03
CA VAL A 37 -10.85 -1.19 -2.67
C VAL A 37 -10.52 -2.30 -1.68
N ALA A 38 -9.43 -2.17 -0.93
CA ALA A 38 -9.04 -3.16 0.07
C ALA A 38 -10.11 -3.32 1.17
N HIS A 39 -10.68 -2.22 1.65
CA HIS A 39 -11.78 -2.24 2.61
C HIS A 39 -13.04 -2.89 2.02
N LYS A 40 -13.46 -2.48 0.81
CA LYS A 40 -14.63 -3.05 0.11
C LYS A 40 -14.47 -4.56 -0.14
N ARG A 41 -13.24 -5.04 -0.37
CA ARG A 41 -12.92 -6.46 -0.56
C ARG A 41 -12.66 -7.22 0.75
N GLY A 42 -12.77 -6.56 1.93
CA GLY A 42 -12.55 -7.18 3.23
C GLY A 42 -11.09 -7.53 3.56
N LEU A 43 -10.13 -6.95 2.85
CA LEU A 43 -8.69 -7.20 3.07
C LEU A 43 -8.13 -6.43 4.27
N ILE A 44 -8.77 -5.31 4.63
CA ILE A 44 -8.43 -4.47 5.78
C ILE A 44 -9.72 -3.95 6.44
N HIS A 45 -9.60 -3.53 7.69
CA HIS A 45 -10.65 -2.85 8.44
C HIS A 45 -10.23 -1.39 8.66
N LEU A 46 -11.19 -0.45 8.60
CA LEU A 46 -10.97 0.99 8.82
C LEU A 46 -11.38 1.40 10.23
#